data_AF-A0A7X7USG2-F1
#
_entry.id   AF-A0A7X7USG2-F1
#
_cell.length_a   1.000
_cell.length_b   1.000
_cell.length_c   1.000
_cell.angle_alpha   90.00
_cell.angle_beta   90.00
_cell.angle_gamma   90.00
#
_symmetry.space_group_name_H-M   'P 1'
#
loop_
_entity.id
_entity.type
_entity.pdbx_description
1 polymer ?
#
loop_
_entity_poly.entity_id
_entity_poly.type
_entity_poly.pdbx_seq_one_letter_code
_entity_poly.pdbx_strand_id
1 'polypeptide(L)'
;MVANLGRGTSQTIYFSAGFSSTAYTEYWYIWIDWNQNGVFESNELINATSSKSAATLSKTFTVPTTAALGTTRMRVTMKYNAAPTACETFSYGEVEDYTINVVNRNTTFPENVEYGIEDANDLPISLSVYPNPVSNTLNISLNADIENGTVSIFNTLGVLVKRVEVHNSESLIDVSDLSAGLYVISLDGLKEPFVSRFIKK
;
A
#
# COMPACT_ATOMS: atom_id res chain seq x y z
N MET A 1 -6.61 -3.33 14.90
CA MET A 1 -6.52 -3.27 13.42
C MET A 1 -5.73 -2.03 13.06
N VAL A 2 -4.71 -2.13 12.21
CA VAL A 2 -3.87 -1.00 11.79
C VAL A 2 -4.01 -0.87 10.28
N ALA A 3 -4.33 0.33 9.79
CA ALA A 3 -4.40 0.59 8.35
C ALA A 3 -3.02 1.00 7.81
N ASN A 4 -2.59 0.40 6.71
CA ASN A 4 -1.33 0.76 6.04
C ASN A 4 -1.57 1.86 5.00
N LEU A 5 -0.85 2.98 5.10
CA LEU A 5 -0.96 4.11 4.19
C LEU A 5 0.38 4.34 3.47
N GLY A 6 0.40 4.22 2.14
CA GLY A 6 1.61 4.51 1.36
C GLY A 6 1.81 6.02 1.17
N ARG A 7 3.02 6.53 1.38
CA ARG A 7 3.39 7.93 1.06
C ARG A 7 2.95 8.31 -0.36
N GLY A 8 2.40 9.50 -0.57
CA GLY A 8 1.95 9.97 -1.88
C GLY A 8 0.82 9.15 -2.53
N THR A 9 0.14 8.28 -1.78
CA THR A 9 -1.09 7.61 -2.25
C THR A 9 -2.32 8.43 -1.86
N SER A 10 -3.38 8.31 -2.66
CA SER A 10 -4.69 8.87 -2.33
C SER A 10 -5.50 7.85 -1.54
N GLN A 11 -6.07 8.28 -0.42
CA GLN A 11 -6.84 7.46 0.49
C GLN A 11 -8.19 8.11 0.76
N THR A 12 -9.21 7.30 1.03
CA THR A 12 -10.56 7.79 1.34
C THR A 12 -10.98 7.28 2.71
N ILE A 13 -11.40 8.20 3.58
CA ILE A 13 -12.02 7.90 4.86
C ILE A 13 -13.53 8.10 4.76
N TYR A 14 -14.30 7.24 5.43
CA TYR A 14 -15.76 7.32 5.55
C TYR A 14 -16.14 7.51 7.02
N PHE A 15 -17.10 8.39 7.28
CA PHE A 15 -17.57 8.70 8.64
C PHE A 15 -19.03 9.14 8.62
N SER A 16 -19.75 8.91 9.71
CA SER A 16 -21.18 9.23 9.82
C SER A 16 -21.57 9.43 11.27
N ALA A 17 -22.51 10.34 11.53
CA ALA A 17 -23.18 10.45 12.82
C ALA A 17 -24.46 9.60 12.86
N GLY A 18 -24.74 9.00 14.02
CA GLY A 18 -26.06 8.44 14.34
C GLY A 18 -26.88 9.42 15.18
N PHE A 19 -28.14 9.65 14.80
CA PHE A 19 -29.07 10.48 15.58
C PHE A 19 -30.24 9.64 16.08
N SER A 20 -30.52 9.68 17.39
CA SER A 20 -31.65 8.96 17.99
C SER A 20 -33.00 9.66 17.76
N SER A 21 -32.99 10.97 17.51
CA SER A 21 -34.18 11.76 17.25
C SER A 21 -33.88 12.94 16.33
N THR A 22 -33.65 14.14 16.87
CA THR A 22 -33.32 15.33 16.11
C THR A 22 -31.87 15.29 15.65
N ALA A 23 -31.66 15.54 14.35
CA ALA A 23 -30.32 15.71 13.81
C ALA A 23 -29.78 17.11 14.14
N TYR A 24 -28.59 17.14 14.72
CA TYR A 24 -27.88 18.35 15.07
C TYR A 24 -26.69 18.57 14.13
N THR A 25 -26.21 19.81 14.03
CA THR A 25 -25.00 20.10 13.26
C THR A 25 -23.79 19.62 14.04
N GLU A 26 -23.17 18.56 13.53
CA GLU A 26 -21.92 17.99 14.06
C GLU A 26 -20.75 18.42 13.19
N TYR A 27 -19.69 18.91 13.83
CA TYR A 27 -18.44 19.34 13.19
C TYR A 27 -17.41 18.21 13.28
N TRP A 28 -16.91 17.78 12.12
CA TRP A 28 -15.97 16.67 11.98
C TRP A 28 -14.59 17.19 11.57
N TYR A 29 -13.61 16.96 12.43
CA TYR A 29 -12.21 17.30 12.17
C TYR A 29 -11.36 16.04 12.31
N ILE A 30 -10.42 15.87 11.37
CA ILE A 30 -9.58 14.68 11.32
C ILE A 30 -8.14 15.12 11.10
N TRP A 31 -7.25 14.68 11.99
CA TRP A 31 -5.81 14.94 11.92
C TRP A 31 -5.03 13.64 11.84
N ILE A 32 -3.87 13.70 11.20
CA ILE A 32 -2.88 12.63 11.21
C ILE A 32 -1.52 13.24 11.55
N ASP A 33 -0.89 12.74 12.61
CA ASP A 33 0.44 13.15 13.05
C ASP A 33 1.50 12.63 12.06
N TRP A 34 1.71 13.35 10.97
CA TRP A 34 2.55 12.90 9.85
C TRP A 34 4.03 12.93 10.21
N ASN A 35 4.43 13.79 11.14
CA ASN A 35 5.82 13.96 11.57
C ASN A 35 6.17 13.13 12.82
N GLN A 36 5.18 12.44 13.42
CA GLN A 36 5.32 11.61 14.63
C GLN A 36 5.84 12.37 15.84
N ASN A 37 5.51 13.65 15.97
CA ASN A 37 5.97 14.48 17.08
C ASN A 37 5.03 14.46 18.31
N GLY A 38 3.89 13.77 18.19
CA GLY A 38 2.89 13.61 19.25
C GLY A 38 1.89 14.76 19.35
N VAL A 39 1.98 15.78 18.50
CA VAL A 39 1.16 17.00 18.50
C VAL A 39 0.46 17.15 17.16
N PHE A 40 -0.86 17.37 17.19
CA PHE A 40 -1.61 17.61 15.96
C PHE A 40 -1.56 19.08 15.55
N GLU A 41 -1.04 19.34 14.36
CA GLU A 41 -0.83 20.69 13.85
C GLU A 41 -1.83 21.07 12.75
N SER A 42 -1.86 22.34 12.36
CA SER A 42 -2.80 22.84 11.35
C SER A 42 -2.53 22.26 9.95
N ASN A 43 -1.27 21.97 9.63
CA ASN A 43 -0.85 21.31 8.38
C ASN A 43 -1.14 19.79 8.36
N GLU A 44 -1.60 19.23 9.47
CA GLU A 44 -1.92 17.82 9.62
C GLU A 44 -3.42 17.52 9.57
N LEU A 45 -4.24 18.58 9.49
CA LEU A 45 -5.68 18.51 9.35
C LEU A 45 -6.06 18.05 7.93
N ILE A 46 -6.58 16.83 7.81
CA ILE A 46 -7.00 16.25 6.52
C ILE A 46 -8.48 16.47 6.23
N ASN A 47 -9.30 16.77 7.23
CA ASN A 47 -10.73 17.03 7.07
C ASN A 47 -11.22 18.10 8.05
N ALA A 48 -12.03 19.04 7.56
CA ALA A 48 -12.79 19.99 8.36
C ALA A 48 -14.14 20.20 7.69
N THR A 49 -15.19 19.63 8.25
CA THR A 49 -16.55 19.75 7.70
C THR A 49 -17.59 19.76 8.82
N SER A 50 -18.83 20.04 8.47
CA SER A 50 -19.96 19.91 9.38
C SER A 50 -21.17 19.35 8.64
N SER A 51 -21.99 18.57 9.33
CA SER A 51 -23.21 17.98 8.75
C SER A 51 -24.30 17.86 9.80
N LYS A 52 -25.55 17.99 9.34
CA LYS A 52 -26.78 17.70 10.10
C LYS A 52 -27.52 16.48 9.56
N SER A 53 -26.80 15.60 8.85
CA SER A 53 -27.33 14.41 8.18
C SER A 53 -26.66 13.16 8.73
N ALA A 54 -27.45 12.08 8.86
CA ALA A 54 -26.95 10.75 9.20
C ALA A 54 -26.29 10.03 8.01
N ALA A 55 -26.29 10.64 6.81
CA ALA A 55 -25.65 10.07 5.64
C ALA A 55 -24.14 9.90 5.87
N THR A 56 -23.58 8.82 5.33
CA THR A 56 -22.14 8.59 5.31
C THR A 56 -21.44 9.67 4.49
N LEU A 57 -20.56 10.40 5.16
CA LEU A 57 -19.65 11.36 4.56
C LEU A 57 -18.36 10.64 4.18
N SER A 58 -17.65 11.21 3.21
CA SER A 58 -16.34 10.73 2.81
C SER A 58 -15.38 11.89 2.59
N LYS A 59 -14.11 11.67 2.91
CA LYS A 59 -13.03 12.60 2.58
C LYS A 59 -11.90 11.83 1.90
N THR A 60 -11.53 12.29 0.71
CA THR A 60 -10.28 11.86 0.05
C THR A 60 -9.15 12.80 0.44
N PHE A 61 -8.00 12.22 0.77
CA PHE A 61 -6.78 12.92 1.11
C PHE A 61 -5.56 12.21 0.53
N THR A 62 -4.48 12.96 0.33
CA THR A 62 -3.20 12.39 -0.14
C THR A 62 -2.25 12.28 1.05
N VAL A 63 -1.65 11.11 1.23
CA VAL A 63 -0.60 10.90 2.25
C VAL A 63 0.62 11.75 1.85
N PRO A 64 1.14 12.64 2.71
CA PRO A 64 2.29 13.45 2.37
C PRO A 64 3.49 12.58 1.96
N THR A 65 4.20 12.97 0.90
CA THR A 65 5.45 12.31 0.53
C THR A 65 6.54 12.55 1.55
N THR A 66 6.36 13.41 2.55
CA THR A 66 7.31 13.68 3.64
C THR A 66 6.89 13.06 4.98
N ALA A 67 5.79 12.30 5.02
CA ALA A 67 5.33 11.63 6.25
C ALA A 67 6.40 10.65 6.78
N ALA A 68 6.63 10.67 8.09
CA ALA A 68 7.53 9.77 8.78
C ALA A 68 6.99 8.32 8.70
N LEU A 69 7.90 7.37 8.46
CA LEU A 69 7.56 5.96 8.31
C LEU A 69 7.27 5.31 9.66
N GLY A 70 6.45 4.26 9.65
CA GLY A 70 6.04 3.53 10.85
C GLY A 70 4.69 3.99 11.39
N THR A 71 4.40 3.60 12.63
CA THR A 71 3.10 3.82 13.24
C THR A 71 2.94 5.26 13.73
N THR A 72 1.84 5.89 13.36
CA THR A 72 1.43 7.19 13.89
C THR A 72 -0.05 7.20 14.30
N ARG A 73 -0.48 8.29 14.94
CA ARG A 73 -1.85 8.48 15.42
C ARG A 73 -2.65 9.31 14.42
N MET A 74 -3.83 8.80 14.08
CA MET A 74 -4.90 9.57 13.48
C MET A 74 -5.93 9.90 14.57
N ARG A 75 -6.41 11.13 14.61
CA ARG A 75 -7.50 11.55 15.49
C ARG A 75 -8.71 11.97 14.69
N VAL A 76 -9.86 11.42 15.03
CA VAL A 76 -11.16 11.85 14.55
C VAL A 76 -11.87 12.55 15.71
N THR A 77 -12.36 13.76 15.48
CA THR A 77 -13.15 14.50 16.46
C THR A 77 -14.45 14.93 15.84
N MET A 78 -15.52 14.68 16.58
CA MET A 78 -16.86 15.17 16.28
C MET A 78 -17.34 16.03 17.44
N LYS A 79 -17.82 17.24 17.16
CA LYS A 79 -18.32 18.17 18.18
C LYS A 79 -19.63 18.82 17.77
N TYR A 80 -20.54 18.91 18.73
CA TYR A 80 -21.82 19.57 18.56
C TYR A 80 -21.64 21.09 18.38
N ASN A 81 -22.20 21.61 17.29
CA ASN A 81 -22.46 23.03 17.04
C ASN A 81 -21.26 23.99 17.10
N ALA A 82 -20.02 23.47 17.04
CA ALA A 82 -18.81 24.28 16.95
C ALA A 82 -17.64 23.48 16.38
N ALA A 83 -16.72 24.18 15.71
CA ALA A 83 -15.45 23.60 15.28
C ALA A 83 -14.62 23.14 16.50
N PRO A 84 -14.14 21.88 16.52
CA PRO A 84 -13.23 21.42 17.56
C PRO A 84 -11.78 21.83 17.29
N THR A 85 -10.97 21.87 18.34
CA THR A 85 -9.51 21.85 18.24
C THR A 85 -8.99 20.44 18.51
N ALA A 86 -7.74 20.16 18.13
CA ALA A 86 -7.18 18.82 18.29
C ALA A 86 -7.01 18.39 19.77
N CYS A 87 -6.91 19.35 20.68
CA CYS A 87 -6.69 19.15 22.11
C CYS A 87 -7.59 20.10 22.92
N GLU A 88 -8.86 19.74 23.07
CA GLU A 88 -9.79 20.46 23.94
C GLU A 88 -10.75 19.48 24.65
N THR A 89 -11.51 20.02 25.60
CA THR A 89 -12.62 19.33 26.26
C THR A 89 -13.93 20.00 25.88
N PHE A 90 -14.94 19.20 25.53
CA PHE A 90 -16.29 19.67 25.23
C PHE A 90 -17.34 18.78 25.86
N SER A 91 -18.55 19.33 26.06
CA SER A 91 -19.65 18.63 26.73
C SER A 91 -20.39 17.65 25.82
N TYR A 92 -20.40 17.89 24.51
CA TYR A 92 -21.16 17.11 23.54
C TYR A 92 -20.30 16.86 22.30
N GLY A 93 -19.87 15.62 22.15
CA GLY A 93 -19.07 15.16 21.03
C GLY A 93 -18.29 13.88 21.36
N GLU A 94 -17.43 13.45 20.44
CA GLU A 94 -16.56 12.28 20.60
C GLU A 94 -15.16 12.54 20.04
N VAL A 95 -14.15 11.91 20.63
CA VAL A 95 -12.77 11.87 20.14
C VAL A 95 -12.36 10.42 20.03
N GLU A 96 -11.90 10.01 18.86
CA GLU A 96 -11.39 8.68 18.60
C GLU A 96 -9.98 8.73 18.03
N ASP A 97 -9.09 7.95 18.62
CA ASP A 97 -7.71 7.81 18.17
C ASP A 97 -7.49 6.44 17.52
N TYR A 98 -6.91 6.45 16.33
CA TYR A 98 -6.61 5.27 15.53
C TYR A 98 -5.11 5.17 15.26
N THR A 99 -4.59 3.95 15.26
CA THR A 99 -3.22 3.68 14.81
C THR A 99 -3.21 3.42 13.30
N ILE A 100 -2.36 4.18 12.61
CA ILE A 100 -2.08 4.05 11.18
C ILE A 100 -0.60 3.75 11.00
N ASN A 101 -0.27 2.90 10.04
CA ASN A 101 1.11 2.58 9.69
C ASN A 101 1.46 3.24 8.36
N VAL A 102 2.36 4.21 8.38
CA VAL A 102 2.86 4.88 7.18
C VAL A 102 3.98 4.03 6.59
N VAL A 103 3.78 3.62 5.35
CA VAL A 103 4.76 2.85 4.58
C VAL A 103 5.25 3.68 3.40
N ASN A 104 6.43 3.36 2.89
CA ASN A 104 6.83 3.92 1.61
C ASN A 104 5.82 3.50 0.54
N ARG A 105 5.59 4.40 -0.42
CA ARG A 105 4.94 3.99 -1.66
C ARG A 105 5.86 2.97 -2.30
N ASN A 106 5.38 1.74 -2.49
CA ASN A 106 6.02 0.85 -3.46
C ASN A 106 5.68 1.37 -4.85
N THR A 107 6.28 2.49 -5.25
CA THR A 107 6.42 2.81 -6.66
C THR A 107 7.54 1.96 -7.21
N THR A 108 7.21 0.74 -7.58
CA THR A 108 7.95 0.06 -8.64
C THR A 108 7.62 0.74 -9.97
N PHE A 109 8.17 1.93 -10.15
CA PHE A 109 8.70 2.41 -11.43
C PHE A 109 10.07 2.98 -11.07
N PRO A 110 11.16 2.49 -11.69
CA PRO A 110 12.49 2.93 -11.31
C PRO A 110 12.67 4.34 -11.85
N GLU A 111 12.69 5.32 -10.96
CA GLU A 111 13.43 6.54 -11.23
C GLU A 111 14.37 6.76 -10.05
N ASN A 112 15.61 7.02 -10.42
CA ASN A 112 16.79 6.92 -9.59
C ASN A 112 16.65 7.87 -8.39
N VAL A 113 16.37 7.31 -7.21
CA VAL A 113 16.48 8.06 -5.94
C VAL A 113 17.34 7.24 -5.01
N GLU A 114 18.59 7.67 -4.92
CA GLU A 114 19.55 7.31 -3.89
C GLU A 114 18.93 7.62 -2.52
N TYR A 115 18.55 6.58 -1.78
CA TYR A 115 18.16 6.68 -0.37
C TYR A 115 19.32 6.18 0.48
N GLY A 116 19.66 6.99 1.48
CA GLY A 116 20.72 6.74 2.43
C GLY A 116 20.65 5.35 3.06
N ILE A 117 21.84 4.80 3.23
CA ILE A 117 22.15 3.45 3.70
C ILE A 117 21.63 3.27 5.14
N GLU A 118 20.66 2.38 5.33
CA GLU A 118 20.50 1.62 6.57
C GLU A 118 20.50 0.13 6.19
N ASP A 119 21.55 -0.55 6.65
CA ASP A 119 21.90 -1.96 6.47
C ASP A 119 21.83 -2.56 5.04
N ALA A 120 23.01 -2.88 4.50
CA ALA A 120 23.24 -3.50 3.19
C ALA A 120 22.60 -4.90 2.98
N ASN A 121 21.73 -5.36 3.88
CA ASN A 121 21.13 -6.70 3.88
C ASN A 121 19.59 -6.73 3.79
N ASP A 122 18.91 -5.59 3.66
CA ASP A 122 17.44 -5.56 3.58
C ASP A 122 16.92 -4.78 2.35
N LEU A 123 17.62 -4.92 1.22
CA LEU A 123 17.06 -4.48 -0.07
C LEU A 123 15.85 -5.37 -0.40
N PRO A 124 14.66 -4.80 -0.69
CA PRO A 124 13.52 -5.61 -1.09
C PRO A 124 13.87 -6.30 -2.41
N ILE A 125 13.83 -7.63 -2.38
CA ILE A 125 14.05 -8.42 -3.59
C ILE A 125 12.87 -8.16 -4.53
N SER A 126 13.15 -7.93 -5.81
CA SER A 126 12.18 -7.67 -6.87
C SER A 126 12.45 -8.61 -8.03
N LEU A 127 11.37 -9.16 -8.58
CA LEU A 127 11.37 -10.07 -9.72
C LEU A 127 10.72 -9.39 -10.92
N SER A 128 11.48 -9.25 -12.01
CA SER A 128 10.99 -8.73 -13.29
C SER A 128 10.88 -9.86 -14.31
N VAL A 129 9.75 -9.90 -15.04
CA VAL A 129 9.45 -10.94 -16.04
C VAL A 129 9.02 -10.29 -17.35
N TYR A 130 9.78 -10.48 -18.43
CA TYR A 130 9.55 -9.80 -19.71
C TYR A 130 10.10 -10.59 -20.91
N PRO A 131 9.60 -10.35 -22.14
CA PRO A 131 8.47 -9.49 -22.48
C PRO A 131 7.15 -10.15 -22.09
N ASN A 132 6.16 -9.36 -21.65
CA ASN A 132 4.79 -9.81 -21.54
C ASN A 132 3.93 -8.91 -22.45
N PRO A 133 3.33 -9.43 -23.56
CA PRO A 133 3.29 -10.83 -23.99
C PRO A 133 4.60 -11.39 -24.59
N VAL A 134 4.83 -12.70 -24.43
CA VAL A 134 6.04 -13.43 -24.88
C VAL A 134 5.76 -14.36 -26.07
N SER A 135 6.74 -14.50 -26.98
CA SER A 135 6.69 -15.47 -28.08
C SER A 135 7.50 -16.73 -27.79
N ASN A 136 8.82 -16.61 -27.61
CA ASN A 136 9.71 -17.79 -27.50
C ASN A 136 10.50 -17.81 -26.20
N THR A 137 11.03 -16.68 -25.77
CA THR A 137 11.93 -16.62 -24.62
C THR A 137 11.47 -15.55 -23.65
N LEU A 138 11.36 -15.92 -22.38
CA LEU A 138 10.99 -15.07 -21.26
C LEU A 138 12.24 -14.79 -20.45
N ASN A 139 12.58 -13.52 -20.27
CA ASN A 139 13.62 -13.11 -19.34
C ASN A 139 13.07 -12.93 -17.94
N ILE A 140 13.86 -13.36 -16.97
CA ILE A 140 13.63 -13.19 -15.55
C ILE A 140 14.84 -12.46 -14.99
N SER A 141 14.62 -11.33 -14.33
CA SER A 141 15.67 -10.51 -13.72
C SER A 141 15.32 -10.24 -12.27
N LEU A 142 16.31 -10.42 -11.40
CA LEU A 142 16.28 -10.25 -9.95
C LEU A 142 17.28 -9.17 -9.57
N ASN A 143 16.92 -8.32 -8.61
CA ASN A 143 17.85 -7.36 -8.01
C ASN A 143 18.63 -7.94 -6.82
N ALA A 144 18.74 -9.26 -6.74
CA ALA A 144 19.48 -9.99 -5.71
C ALA A 144 20.11 -11.24 -6.32
N ASP A 145 21.28 -11.61 -5.80
CA ASP A 145 21.90 -12.88 -6.15
C ASP A 145 21.14 -14.03 -5.49
N ILE A 146 20.89 -15.07 -6.28
CA ILE A 146 20.27 -16.30 -5.82
C ILE A 146 21.23 -17.45 -6.08
N GLU A 147 21.59 -18.20 -5.03
CA GLU A 147 22.45 -19.38 -5.22
C GLU A 147 21.69 -20.53 -5.88
N ASN A 148 20.43 -20.76 -5.46
CA ASN A 148 19.57 -21.81 -5.97
C ASN A 148 18.10 -21.35 -5.96
N GLY A 149 17.59 -20.92 -7.12
CA GLY A 149 16.18 -20.68 -7.34
C GLY A 149 15.57 -21.73 -8.26
N THR A 150 14.28 -21.97 -8.10
CA THR A 150 13.48 -22.82 -8.99
C THR A 150 12.32 -21.99 -9.54
N VAL A 151 12.30 -21.83 -10.86
CA VAL A 151 11.18 -21.23 -11.56
C VAL A 151 10.18 -22.33 -11.94
N SER A 152 8.92 -22.14 -11.54
CA SER A 152 7.80 -23.02 -11.88
C SER A 152 6.75 -22.25 -12.67
N ILE A 153 6.34 -22.78 -13.82
CA ILE A 153 5.29 -22.21 -14.67
C ILE A 153 4.03 -23.07 -14.56
N PHE A 154 2.89 -22.44 -14.31
CA PHE A 154 1.59 -23.07 -14.17
C PHE A 154 0.60 -22.53 -15.21
N ASN A 155 -0.29 -23.38 -15.71
CA ASN A 155 -1.43 -22.94 -16.51
C ASN A 155 -2.56 -22.36 -15.63
N THR A 156 -3.66 -21.92 -16.23
CA THR A 156 -4.82 -21.36 -15.52
C THR A 156 -5.56 -22.35 -14.61
N LEU A 157 -5.34 -23.64 -14.79
CA LEU A 157 -5.87 -24.72 -13.94
C LEU A 157 -4.94 -25.03 -12.75
N GLY A 158 -3.80 -24.34 -12.63
CA GLY A 158 -2.81 -24.57 -11.58
C GLY A 158 -1.91 -25.79 -11.83
N VAL A 159 -1.94 -26.37 -13.04
CA VAL A 159 -1.06 -27.50 -13.40
C VAL A 159 0.33 -26.97 -13.76
N LEU A 160 1.37 -27.56 -13.15
CA LEU A 160 2.77 -27.28 -13.47
C LEU A 160 3.07 -27.74 -14.90
N VAL A 161 3.44 -26.81 -15.78
CA VAL A 161 3.77 -27.07 -17.19
C VAL A 161 5.27 -26.99 -17.47
N LYS A 162 6.04 -26.25 -16.66
CA LYS A 162 7.50 -26.15 -16.82
C LYS A 162 8.19 -25.85 -15.50
N ARG A 163 9.41 -26.39 -15.33
CA ARG A 163 10.29 -26.10 -14.21
C ARG A 163 11.71 -25.88 -14.71
N VAL A 164 12.37 -24.84 -14.21
CA VAL A 164 13.73 -24.45 -14.60
C VAL A 164 14.50 -24.02 -13.35
N GLU A 165 15.72 -24.52 -13.18
CA GLU A 165 16.64 -24.06 -12.12
C GLU A 165 17.34 -22.77 -12.56
N VAL A 166 17.46 -21.82 -11.64
CA VAL A 166 18.09 -20.52 -11.86
C VAL A 166 19.17 -20.29 -10.81
N HIS A 167 20.36 -19.94 -11.27
CA HIS A 167 21.57 -19.77 -10.43
C HIS A 167 22.13 -18.36 -10.49
N ASN A 168 21.51 -17.47 -11.27
CA ASN A 168 21.96 -16.11 -11.50
C ASN A 168 20.81 -15.15 -11.28
N SER A 169 21.15 -13.89 -11.04
CA SER A 169 20.21 -12.77 -10.98
C SER A 169 19.45 -12.54 -12.28
N GLU A 170 19.97 -13.01 -13.43
CA GLU A 170 19.23 -13.01 -14.70
C GLU A 170 19.21 -14.40 -15.33
N SER A 171 18.06 -14.79 -15.88
CA SER A 171 17.87 -16.10 -16.53
C SER A 171 16.86 -16.04 -17.66
N LEU A 172 17.24 -16.65 -18.79
CA LEU A 172 16.38 -16.80 -19.96
C LEU A 172 15.67 -18.15 -19.92
N ILE A 173 14.35 -18.12 -19.98
CA ILE A 173 13.50 -19.32 -20.03
C ILE A 173 12.88 -19.43 -21.40
N ASP A 174 13.14 -20.55 -22.08
CA ASP A 174 12.41 -20.93 -23.28
C ASP A 174 10.98 -21.32 -22.92
N VAL A 175 10.00 -20.70 -23.57
CA VAL A 175 8.56 -20.96 -23.45
C VAL A 175 7.93 -21.25 -24.81
N SER A 176 8.74 -21.50 -25.85
CA SER A 176 8.27 -21.76 -27.22
C SER A 176 7.41 -23.02 -27.35
N ASP A 177 7.58 -23.97 -26.43
CA ASP A 177 6.81 -25.20 -26.27
C ASP A 177 5.43 -25.01 -25.64
N LEU A 178 5.19 -23.87 -25.00
CA LEU A 178 3.89 -23.56 -24.38
C LEU A 178 2.88 -23.10 -25.45
N SER A 179 1.66 -23.61 -25.34
CA SER A 179 0.54 -23.13 -26.16
C SER A 179 0.19 -21.68 -25.80
N ALA A 180 -0.35 -20.93 -26.76
CA ALA A 180 -0.82 -19.57 -26.52
C ALA A 180 -1.85 -19.53 -25.37
N GLY A 181 -1.70 -18.59 -24.44
CA GLY A 181 -2.53 -18.53 -23.24
C GLY A 181 -1.92 -17.76 -22.08
N LEU A 182 -2.67 -17.71 -20.98
CA LEU A 182 -2.24 -17.07 -19.73
C LEU A 182 -1.55 -18.08 -18.83
N TYR A 183 -0.40 -17.71 -18.30
CA TYR A 183 0.39 -18.54 -17.39
C TYR A 183 0.75 -17.76 -16.12
N VAL A 184 0.94 -18.50 -15.04
CA VAL A 184 1.48 -18.01 -13.78
C VAL A 184 2.91 -18.53 -13.65
N ILE A 185 3.83 -17.65 -13.27
CA ILE A 185 5.22 -18.00 -13.01
C ILE A 185 5.52 -17.76 -11.52
N SER A 186 6.12 -18.73 -10.87
CA SER A 186 6.54 -18.69 -9.48
C SER A 186 8.05 -18.88 -9.41
N LEU A 187 8.73 -18.11 -8.57
CA LEU A 187 10.13 -18.33 -8.21
C LEU A 187 10.22 -18.73 -6.74
N ASP A 188 10.69 -19.95 -6.51
CA ASP A 188 10.98 -20.50 -5.19
C ASP A 188 12.49 -20.43 -4.94
N GLY A 189 12.93 -20.02 -3.74
CA GLY A 189 14.35 -19.80 -3.44
C GLY A 189 14.64 -18.54 -2.61
N LEU A 190 13.60 -17.74 -2.34
CA LEU A 190 13.64 -16.56 -1.47
C LEU A 190 12.75 -16.78 -0.24
N LYS A 191 12.88 -15.92 0.79
CA LYS A 191 12.07 -16.01 2.02
C LYS A 191 10.56 -15.96 1.74
N GLU A 192 10.14 -15.31 0.67
CA GLU A 192 8.76 -15.24 0.19
C GLU A 192 8.71 -15.66 -1.30
N PRO A 193 7.71 -16.46 -1.72
CA PRO A 193 7.56 -16.87 -3.12
C PRO A 193 7.11 -15.68 -3.98
N PHE A 194 7.85 -15.39 -5.05
CA PHE A 194 7.47 -14.35 -6.01
C PHE A 194 6.59 -14.93 -7.09
N VAL A 195 5.41 -14.34 -7.30
CA VAL A 195 4.44 -14.78 -8.31
C VAL A 195 4.19 -13.66 -9.32
N SER A 196 4.29 -13.99 -10.61
CA SER A 196 3.94 -13.09 -11.71
C SER A 196 3.07 -13.80 -12.75
N ARG A 197 2.48 -13.04 -13.67
CA ARG A 197 1.61 -13.56 -14.74
C ARG A 197 2.14 -13.08 -16.09
N PHE A 198 2.16 -13.96 -17.08
CA PHE A 198 2.54 -13.61 -18.44
C PHE A 198 1.61 -14.25 -19.47
N ILE A 199 1.52 -13.61 -20.65
CA ILE A 199 0.71 -14.08 -21.77
C ILE A 199 1.66 -14.65 -22.84
N LYS A 200 1.48 -15.91 -23.21
CA LYS A 200 2.12 -16.55 -24.36
C LYS A 200 1.29 -16.29 -25.62
N LYS A 201 1.96 -15.81 -26.67
CA LYS A 201 1.38 -15.65 -28.02
C LYS A 201 1.50 -16.92 -28.85
#